data_AF-A0A6N7G331-F1
#
_entry.id   AF-A0A6N7G331-F1
#
_cell.length_a   1.000
_cell.length_b   1.000
_cell.length_c   1.000
_cell.angle_alpha   90.00
_cell.angle_beta   90.00
_cell.angle_gamma   90.00
#
_symmetry.space_group_name_H-M   'P 1'
#
loop_
_entity.id
_entity.type
_entity.pdbx_description
1 polymer ?
#
loop_
_entity_poly.entity_id
_entity_poly.type
_entity_poly.pdbx_seq_one_letter_code
_entity_poly.pdbx_strand_id
1 'polypeptide(L)'
;MTAARSAGAITDQAASVAAAVWSALGTVRDPELDDSLTELGFVSHHDVTSEGKAVVRLRLPTYFCAPNFAYLMVADSYDAVSAVPGVTKADVRLEDHFAADAINTGVAARAGFVESFRGEAAAELDELRAGFLRKAVLAGTDRVCRALVASGVDPARLAELTLADAPEGPDLWRLIDRRHELDLPCRDSDALIVDPATGEAVAPDALRTHLGLARATRVSQEANSGVCRGMLAARYPDSTGENHH
;
A
#
# COMPACT_ATOMS: atom_id res chain seq x y z
N MET A 1 31.49 -5.08 -33.61
CA MET A 1 31.17 -5.81 -32.36
C MET A 1 30.94 -4.91 -31.14
N THR A 2 31.51 -3.69 -31.08
CA THR A 2 31.39 -2.80 -29.90
C THR A 2 30.01 -2.12 -29.75
N ALA A 3 29.39 -1.68 -30.84
CA ALA A 3 28.07 -1.03 -30.79
C ALA A 3 26.92 -1.96 -30.38
N ALA A 4 26.93 -3.21 -30.87
CA ALA A 4 25.92 -4.21 -30.51
C ALA A 4 26.01 -4.64 -29.03
N ARG A 5 27.22 -4.70 -28.47
CA ARG A 5 27.44 -4.95 -27.03
C ARG A 5 26.98 -3.79 -26.16
N SER A 6 27.16 -2.55 -26.62
CA SER A 6 26.71 -1.35 -25.91
C SER A 6 25.18 -1.22 -25.94
N ALA A 7 24.54 -1.53 -27.07
CA ALA A 7 23.10 -1.55 -27.18
C ALA A 7 22.47 -2.61 -26.26
N GLY A 8 23.03 -3.82 -26.24
CA GLY A 8 22.59 -4.91 -25.35
C GLY A 8 22.67 -4.55 -23.86
N ALA A 9 23.78 -3.94 -23.42
CA ALA A 9 23.97 -3.52 -22.03
C ALA A 9 22.99 -2.41 -21.59
N ILE A 10 22.60 -1.52 -22.50
CA ILE A 10 21.62 -0.46 -22.23
C ILE A 10 20.22 -1.06 -22.03
N THR A 11 19.82 -2.02 -22.88
CA THR A 11 18.55 -2.75 -22.72
C THR A 11 18.52 -3.57 -21.43
N ASP A 12 19.61 -4.23 -21.06
CA ASP A 12 19.67 -5.03 -19.82
C ASP A 12 19.55 -4.12 -18.58
N GLN A 13 20.16 -2.93 -18.61
CA GLN A 13 20.03 -1.95 -17.53
C GLN A 13 18.61 -1.42 -17.41
N ALA A 14 17.98 -1.05 -18.52
CA ALA A 14 16.60 -0.55 -18.53
C ALA A 14 15.63 -1.61 -17.99
N ALA A 15 15.78 -2.86 -18.40
CA ALA A 15 14.98 -3.98 -17.89
C ALA A 15 15.20 -4.21 -16.37
N SER A 16 16.44 -4.10 -15.89
CA SER A 16 16.73 -4.21 -14.47
C SER A 16 16.08 -3.07 -13.65
N VAL A 17 16.10 -1.84 -14.17
CA VAL A 17 15.43 -0.71 -13.51
C VAL A 17 13.91 -0.87 -13.57
N ALA A 18 13.34 -1.36 -14.66
CA ALA A 18 11.91 -1.64 -14.77
C ALA A 18 11.45 -2.67 -13.73
N ALA A 19 12.21 -3.75 -13.50
CA ALA A 19 11.94 -4.71 -12.44
C ALA A 19 12.01 -4.09 -11.03
N ALA A 20 12.98 -3.18 -10.80
CA ALA A 20 13.06 -2.44 -9.54
C ALA A 20 11.90 -1.46 -9.35
N VAL A 21 11.43 -0.81 -10.42
CA VAL A 21 10.20 0.01 -10.42
C VAL A 21 8.98 -0.81 -10.07
N TRP A 22 8.84 -2.01 -10.65
CA TRP A 22 7.75 -2.93 -10.29
C TRP A 22 7.81 -3.31 -8.80
N SER A 23 8.99 -3.64 -8.29
CA SER A 23 9.18 -3.94 -6.87
C SER A 23 8.83 -2.74 -5.96
N ALA A 24 9.18 -1.51 -6.38
CA ALA A 24 8.85 -0.30 -5.64
C ALA A 24 7.33 -0.04 -5.62
N LEU A 25 6.63 -0.24 -6.74
CA LEU A 25 5.18 -0.15 -6.81
C LEU A 25 4.49 -1.19 -5.91
N GLY A 26 5.11 -2.36 -5.72
CA GLY A 26 4.64 -3.37 -4.76
C GLY A 26 4.71 -2.93 -3.29
N THR A 27 5.41 -1.85 -2.97
CA THR A 27 5.42 -1.25 -1.62
C THR A 27 4.32 -0.22 -1.40
N VAL A 28 3.71 0.27 -2.49
CA VAL A 28 2.62 1.25 -2.44
C VAL A 28 1.31 0.52 -2.25
N ARG A 29 0.47 1.01 -1.34
CA ARG A 29 -0.77 0.37 -0.94
C ARG A 29 -1.97 1.23 -1.24
N ASP A 30 -3.10 0.59 -1.51
CA ASP A 30 -4.38 1.28 -1.33
C ASP A 30 -4.56 1.55 0.18
N PRO A 31 -4.78 2.80 0.61
CA PRO A 31 -4.81 3.15 2.01
C PRO A 31 -5.99 2.51 2.75
N GLU A 32 -7.11 2.25 2.09
CA GLU A 32 -8.27 1.61 2.73
C GLU A 32 -8.05 0.11 2.90
N LEU A 33 -7.52 -0.53 1.85
CA LEU A 33 -7.44 -1.99 1.75
C LEU A 33 -6.19 -2.56 2.43
N ASP A 34 -5.11 -1.78 2.49
CA ASP A 34 -3.79 -2.21 2.99
C ASP A 34 -3.20 -3.39 2.19
N ASP A 35 -3.57 -3.48 0.90
CA ASP A 35 -3.01 -4.38 -0.11
C ASP A 35 -2.20 -3.57 -1.12
N SER A 36 -1.18 -4.18 -1.74
CA SER A 36 -0.31 -3.48 -2.70
C SER A 36 -1.02 -3.15 -4.01
N LEU A 37 -0.61 -2.06 -4.68
CA LEU A 37 -1.17 -1.70 -5.99
C LEU A 37 -0.95 -2.80 -7.04
N THR A 38 0.16 -3.54 -6.94
CA THR A 38 0.48 -4.66 -7.83
C THR A 38 -0.44 -5.86 -7.60
N GLU A 39 -0.76 -6.21 -6.35
CA GLU A 39 -1.69 -7.31 -6.03
C GLU A 39 -3.15 -6.97 -6.36
N LEU A 40 -3.51 -5.69 -6.23
CA LEU A 40 -4.82 -5.17 -6.61
C LEU A 40 -5.00 -5.04 -8.13
N GLY A 41 -3.90 -5.11 -8.90
CA GLY A 41 -3.91 -4.93 -10.34
C GLY A 41 -4.10 -3.49 -10.79
N PHE A 42 -3.85 -2.51 -9.91
CA PHE A 42 -4.07 -1.08 -10.21
C PHE A 42 -2.98 -0.51 -11.12
N VAL A 43 -1.83 -1.18 -11.26
CA VAL A 43 -0.79 -0.80 -12.22
C VAL A 43 -1.14 -1.36 -13.59
N SER A 44 -1.61 -0.51 -14.50
CA SER A 44 -1.98 -0.92 -15.86
C SER A 44 -0.82 -0.94 -16.84
N HIS A 45 0.22 -0.16 -16.58
CA HIS A 45 1.43 -0.12 -17.40
C HIS A 45 2.62 0.38 -16.58
N HIS A 46 3.80 -0.19 -16.82
CA HIS A 46 5.07 0.35 -16.39
C HIS A 46 6.15 0.09 -17.45
N ASP A 47 7.03 1.06 -17.68
CA ASP A 47 8.18 0.93 -18.58
C ASP A 47 9.30 1.88 -18.17
N VAL A 48 10.54 1.58 -18.56
CA VAL A 48 11.71 2.42 -18.32
C VAL A 48 12.51 2.57 -19.61
N THR A 49 12.65 3.81 -20.05
CA THR A 49 13.48 4.16 -21.22
C THR A 49 14.97 3.94 -20.97
N SER A 50 15.77 3.88 -22.03
CA SER A 50 17.24 3.80 -21.94
C SER A 50 17.88 4.96 -21.17
N GLU A 51 17.22 6.12 -21.11
CA GLU A 51 17.68 7.30 -20.37
C GLU A 51 17.25 7.28 -18.89
N GLY A 52 16.58 6.21 -18.44
CA GLY A 52 16.12 6.06 -17.06
C GLY A 52 14.82 6.79 -16.74
N LYS A 53 14.09 7.31 -17.74
CA LYS A 53 12.73 7.82 -17.51
C LYS A 53 11.78 6.64 -17.28
N ALA A 54 11.19 6.56 -16.09
CA ALA A 54 10.14 5.62 -15.74
C ALA A 54 8.75 6.18 -16.10
N VAL A 55 7.92 5.37 -16.74
CA VAL A 55 6.53 5.68 -17.11
C VAL A 55 5.63 4.69 -16.41
N VAL A 56 4.68 5.18 -15.61
CA VAL A 56 3.71 4.33 -14.87
C VAL A 56 2.30 4.84 -15.11
N ARG A 57 1.37 3.91 -15.35
CA ARG A 57 -0.07 4.19 -15.46
C ARG A 57 -0.82 3.40 -14.41
N LEU A 58 -1.69 4.11 -13.70
CA LEU A 58 -2.56 3.56 -12.68
C LEU A 58 -4.02 3.63 -13.13
N ARG A 59 -4.80 2.61 -12.80
CA ARG A 59 -6.25 2.53 -13.03
C ARG A 59 -6.94 2.06 -11.77
N LEU A 60 -8.13 2.62 -11.52
CA LEU A 60 -8.91 2.31 -10.33
C LEU A 60 -10.23 1.61 -10.69
N PRO A 61 -10.80 0.83 -9.76
CA PRO A 61 -12.00 0.02 -10.03
C PRO A 61 -13.22 0.82 -10.47
N THR A 62 -13.30 2.10 -10.09
CA THR A 62 -14.45 2.96 -10.41
C THR A 62 -14.00 4.35 -10.86
N TYR A 63 -14.81 4.98 -11.72
CA TYR A 63 -14.53 6.34 -12.22
C TYR A 63 -14.60 7.39 -11.09
N PHE A 64 -15.37 7.10 -10.04
CA PHE A 64 -15.66 7.97 -8.89
C PHE A 64 -15.02 7.46 -7.59
N CYS A 65 -13.88 6.77 -7.67
CA CYS A 65 -13.10 6.46 -6.47
C CYS A 65 -12.78 7.76 -5.73
N ALA A 66 -12.62 7.69 -4.41
CA ALA A 66 -12.46 8.88 -3.61
C ALA A 66 -11.17 9.63 -4.02
N PRO A 67 -11.23 10.93 -4.38
CA PRO A 67 -10.06 11.67 -4.89
C PRO A 67 -8.88 11.72 -3.93
N ASN A 68 -9.16 11.76 -2.63
CA ASN A 68 -8.15 11.69 -1.58
C ASN A 68 -7.39 10.35 -1.60
N PHE A 69 -8.07 9.21 -1.77
CA PHE A 69 -7.40 7.90 -1.81
C PHE A 69 -6.59 7.75 -3.10
N ALA A 70 -7.18 8.16 -4.22
CA ALA A 70 -6.52 8.17 -5.51
C ALA A 70 -5.27 9.07 -5.50
N TYR A 71 -5.34 10.25 -4.86
CA TYR A 71 -4.20 11.14 -4.71
C TYR A 71 -3.08 10.50 -3.89
N LEU A 72 -3.38 9.87 -2.75
CA LEU A 72 -2.38 9.16 -1.94
C LEU A 72 -1.66 8.09 -2.75
N MET A 73 -2.41 7.25 -3.48
CA MET A 73 -1.81 6.18 -4.29
C MET A 73 -0.91 6.71 -5.40
N VAL A 74 -1.30 7.79 -6.08
CA VAL A 74 -0.50 8.41 -7.16
C VAL A 74 0.75 9.10 -6.57
N ALA A 75 0.61 9.82 -5.47
CA ALA A 75 1.71 10.49 -4.78
C ALA A 75 2.74 9.47 -4.26
N ASP A 76 2.27 8.42 -3.56
CA ASP A 76 3.13 7.38 -3.02
C ASP A 76 3.83 6.59 -4.14
N SER A 77 3.13 6.33 -5.24
CA SER A 77 3.75 5.74 -6.45
C SER A 77 4.81 6.65 -7.06
N TYR A 78 4.56 7.96 -7.14
CA TYR A 78 5.54 8.91 -7.64
C TYR A 78 6.81 8.91 -6.78
N ASP A 79 6.67 8.95 -5.45
CA ASP A 79 7.81 8.97 -4.54
C ASP A 79 8.57 7.64 -4.54
N ALA A 80 7.86 6.50 -4.49
CA ALA A 80 8.48 5.17 -4.53
C ALA A 80 9.26 4.95 -5.84
N VAL A 81 8.68 5.29 -7.00
CA VAL A 81 9.34 5.15 -8.30
C VAL A 81 10.51 6.12 -8.44
N SER A 82 10.36 7.36 -7.97
CA SER A 82 11.44 8.36 -8.02
C SER A 82 12.64 7.99 -7.15
N ALA A 83 12.45 7.19 -6.11
CA ALA A 83 13.51 6.73 -5.23
C ALA A 83 14.32 5.54 -5.79
N VAL A 84 13.88 4.91 -6.89
CA VAL A 84 14.57 3.74 -7.48
C VAL A 84 15.91 4.15 -8.10
N PRO A 85 17.04 3.55 -7.69
CA PRO A 85 18.33 3.80 -8.33
C PRO A 85 18.28 3.51 -9.84
N GLY A 86 18.68 4.50 -10.64
CA GLY A 86 18.63 4.42 -12.11
C GLY A 86 17.42 5.13 -12.74
N VAL A 87 16.42 5.51 -11.94
CA VAL A 87 15.33 6.39 -12.40
C VAL A 87 15.84 7.84 -12.43
N THR A 88 15.81 8.45 -13.61
CA THR A 88 16.19 9.87 -13.82
C THR A 88 14.99 10.79 -13.81
N LYS A 89 13.80 10.26 -14.12
CA LYS A 89 12.53 10.97 -14.10
C LYS A 89 11.37 9.99 -13.97
N ALA A 90 10.41 10.27 -13.08
CA ALA A 90 9.15 9.54 -12.99
C ALA A 90 8.02 10.28 -13.71
N ASP A 91 7.23 9.56 -14.51
CA ASP A 91 5.95 9.99 -15.10
C ASP A 91 4.86 9.02 -14.66
N VAL A 92 4.31 9.24 -13.47
CA VAL A 92 3.21 8.45 -12.89
C VAL A 92 1.89 9.18 -13.15
N ARG A 93 0.91 8.47 -13.72
CA ARG A 93 -0.41 9.06 -14.01
C ARG A 93 -1.55 8.11 -13.68
N LEU A 94 -2.61 8.67 -13.12
CA LEU A 94 -3.91 8.04 -13.01
C LEU A 94 -4.70 8.24 -14.30
N GLU A 95 -5.29 7.16 -14.80
CA GLU A 95 -6.15 7.15 -15.99
C GLU A 95 -7.62 6.95 -15.60
N ASP A 96 -8.52 7.40 -16.48
CA ASP A 96 -9.96 7.16 -16.39
C ASP A 96 -10.57 7.44 -15.00
N HIS A 97 -10.23 8.58 -14.43
CA HIS A 97 -10.77 9.04 -13.16
C HIS A 97 -11.30 10.46 -13.29
N PHE A 98 -12.43 10.78 -12.65
CA PHE A 98 -13.05 12.11 -12.81
C PHE A 98 -12.16 13.27 -12.37
N ALA A 99 -11.29 13.01 -11.40
CA ALA A 99 -10.32 13.97 -10.87
C ALA A 99 -8.88 13.74 -11.39
N ALA A 100 -8.68 12.93 -12.44
CA ALA A 100 -7.34 12.55 -12.91
C ALA A 100 -6.45 13.77 -13.21
N ASP A 101 -6.97 14.79 -13.90
CA ASP A 101 -6.19 15.97 -14.28
C ASP A 101 -5.68 16.75 -13.06
N ALA A 102 -6.54 16.96 -12.07
CA ALA A 102 -6.19 17.66 -10.82
C ALA A 102 -5.14 16.86 -10.03
N ILE A 103 -5.36 15.54 -9.87
CA ILE A 103 -4.43 14.65 -9.16
C ILE A 103 -3.07 14.61 -9.85
N ASN A 104 -3.04 14.33 -11.16
CA ASN A 104 -1.81 14.16 -11.92
C ASN A 104 -1.00 15.47 -11.95
N THR A 105 -1.65 16.62 -12.14
CA THR A 105 -0.98 17.92 -12.11
C THR A 105 -0.44 18.24 -10.73
N GLY A 106 -1.25 18.01 -9.69
CA GLY A 106 -0.92 18.24 -8.29
C GLY A 106 0.29 17.46 -7.82
N VAL A 107 0.30 16.14 -8.07
CA VAL A 107 1.41 15.26 -7.70
C VAL A 107 2.67 15.61 -8.48
N ALA A 108 2.59 15.82 -9.80
CA ALA A 108 3.75 16.18 -10.60
C ALA A 108 4.39 17.52 -10.18
N ALA A 109 3.58 18.45 -9.68
CA ALA A 109 4.04 19.74 -9.15
C ALA A 109 4.44 19.68 -7.67
N ARG A 110 4.21 18.55 -6.98
CA ARG A 110 4.32 18.42 -5.51
C ARG A 110 3.56 19.52 -4.76
N ALA A 111 2.35 19.82 -5.23
CA ALA A 111 1.55 20.95 -4.76
C ALA A 111 0.86 20.69 -3.41
N GLY A 112 0.67 19.42 -3.02
CA GLY A 112 -0.18 19.04 -1.89
C GLY A 112 -1.65 18.89 -2.29
N PHE A 113 -2.45 18.23 -1.45
CA PHE A 113 -3.84 17.91 -1.79
C PHE A 113 -4.72 19.16 -1.78
N VAL A 114 -4.53 20.08 -0.82
CA VAL A 114 -5.34 21.30 -0.72
C VAL A 114 -5.13 22.20 -1.93
N GLU A 115 -3.89 22.35 -2.39
CA GLU A 115 -3.61 23.16 -3.57
C GLU A 115 -4.16 22.52 -4.84
N SER A 116 -4.05 21.18 -4.96
CA SER A 116 -4.56 20.42 -6.11
C SER A 116 -6.08 20.51 -6.26
N PHE A 117 -6.79 20.66 -5.14
CA PHE A 117 -8.25 20.76 -5.06
C PHE A 117 -8.70 22.07 -4.41
N ARG A 118 -8.06 23.18 -4.83
CA ARG A 118 -8.32 24.52 -4.29
C ARG A 118 -9.81 24.87 -4.35
N GLY A 119 -10.39 25.17 -3.18
CA GLY A 119 -11.82 25.51 -3.04
C GLY A 119 -12.73 24.31 -2.76
N GLU A 120 -12.21 23.08 -2.85
CA GLU A 120 -12.92 21.84 -2.53
C GLU A 120 -12.32 21.14 -1.30
N ALA A 121 -10.99 21.12 -1.19
CA ALA A 121 -10.28 20.51 -0.07
C ALA A 121 -10.07 21.50 1.09
N ALA A 122 -10.40 21.06 2.30
CA ALA A 122 -10.28 21.85 3.52
C ALA A 122 -8.98 21.58 4.32
N ALA A 123 -8.36 20.42 4.12
CA ALA A 123 -7.16 19.98 4.85
C ALA A 123 -6.32 19.02 4.01
N GLU A 124 -5.05 18.88 4.38
CA GLU A 124 -4.15 17.84 3.86
C GLU A 124 -4.53 16.46 4.40
N LEU A 125 -3.88 15.42 3.87
CA LEU A 125 -4.31 14.03 4.03
C LEU A 125 -3.63 13.27 5.18
N ASP A 126 -2.82 13.93 6.00
CA ASP A 126 -2.04 13.28 7.07
C ASP A 126 -2.93 12.54 8.08
N GLU A 127 -3.99 13.17 8.60
CA GLU A 127 -4.89 12.53 9.56
C GLU A 127 -5.71 11.40 8.91
N LEU A 128 -6.07 11.56 7.63
CA LEU A 128 -6.75 10.51 6.88
C LEU A 128 -5.85 9.28 6.75
N ARG A 129 -4.57 9.49 6.37
CA ARG A 129 -3.56 8.43 6.28
C ARG A 129 -3.36 7.76 7.64
N ALA A 130 -3.22 8.53 8.71
CA ALA A 130 -3.10 7.98 10.06
C ALA A 130 -4.32 7.12 10.44
N GLY A 131 -5.53 7.57 10.13
CA GLY A 131 -6.76 6.80 10.36
C GLY A 131 -6.77 5.44 9.63
N PHE A 132 -6.28 5.40 8.40
CA PHE A 132 -6.13 4.16 7.64
C PHE A 132 -5.05 3.24 8.19
N LEU A 133 -3.89 3.78 8.55
CA LEU A 133 -2.82 3.01 9.20
C LEU A 133 -3.29 2.39 10.52
N ARG A 134 -4.08 3.11 11.32
CA ARG A 134 -4.65 2.55 12.57
C ARG A 134 -5.57 1.36 12.28
N LYS A 135 -6.35 1.40 11.20
CA LYS A 135 -7.16 0.26 10.74
C LYS A 135 -6.29 -0.90 10.24
N ALA A 136 -5.20 -0.60 9.53
CA ALA A 136 -4.24 -1.60 9.07
C ALA A 136 -3.56 -2.33 10.25
N VAL A 137 -3.19 -1.59 11.31
CA VAL A 137 -2.69 -2.20 12.56
C VAL A 137 -3.73 -3.13 13.17
N LEU A 138 -4.99 -2.69 13.31
CA LEU A 138 -6.09 -3.54 13.82
C LEU A 138 -6.23 -4.83 13.01
N ALA A 139 -6.30 -4.72 11.67
CA ALA A 139 -6.45 -5.88 10.82
C ALA A 139 -5.23 -6.81 10.87
N GLY A 140 -4.02 -6.26 10.91
CA GLY A 140 -2.77 -7.00 11.10
C GLY A 140 -2.74 -7.75 12.43
N THR A 141 -3.19 -7.12 13.51
CA THR A 141 -3.34 -7.77 14.82
C THR A 141 -4.27 -8.98 14.76
N ASP A 142 -5.42 -8.93 14.08
CA ASP A 142 -6.29 -10.11 13.92
C ASP A 142 -5.61 -11.23 13.13
N ARG A 143 -4.86 -10.91 12.06
CA ARG A 143 -4.14 -11.92 11.26
C ARG A 143 -3.13 -12.69 12.11
N VAL A 144 -2.27 -11.96 12.84
CA VAL A 144 -1.22 -12.55 13.69
C VAL A 144 -1.84 -13.32 14.87
N CYS A 145 -2.79 -12.72 15.60
CA CYS A 145 -3.42 -13.36 16.75
C CYS A 145 -4.20 -14.62 16.36
N ARG A 146 -4.87 -14.61 15.20
CA ARG A 146 -5.59 -15.77 14.70
C ARG A 146 -4.64 -16.94 14.40
N ALA A 147 -3.46 -16.67 13.83
CA ALA A 147 -2.47 -17.70 13.58
C ALA A 147 -2.01 -18.36 14.88
N LEU A 148 -1.75 -17.55 15.93
CA LEU A 148 -1.40 -18.05 17.27
C LEU A 148 -2.50 -18.92 17.89
N VAL A 149 -3.76 -18.46 17.81
CA VAL A 149 -4.91 -19.24 18.31
C VAL A 149 -5.07 -20.54 17.52
N ALA A 150 -4.87 -20.50 16.20
CA ALA A 150 -4.91 -21.70 15.36
C ALA A 150 -3.78 -22.69 15.71
N SER A 151 -2.64 -22.22 16.20
CA SER A 151 -1.56 -23.06 16.73
C SER A 151 -1.76 -23.52 18.18
N GLY A 152 -2.89 -23.20 18.81
CA GLY A 152 -3.26 -23.68 20.15
C GLY A 152 -2.99 -22.73 21.30
N VAL A 153 -2.60 -21.48 21.03
CA VAL A 153 -2.48 -20.45 22.08
C VAL A 153 -3.87 -20.11 22.63
N ASP A 154 -4.02 -20.13 23.95
CA ASP A 154 -5.24 -19.70 24.61
C ASP A 154 -5.50 -18.20 24.33
N PRO A 155 -6.66 -17.82 23.75
CA PRO A 155 -6.99 -16.42 23.50
C PRO A 155 -6.85 -15.51 24.72
N ALA A 156 -7.06 -16.01 25.94
CA ALA A 156 -6.92 -15.22 27.17
C ALA A 156 -5.47 -14.80 27.46
N ARG A 157 -4.49 -15.50 26.88
CA ARG A 157 -3.05 -15.25 27.06
C ARG A 157 -2.48 -14.24 26.06
N LEU A 158 -3.23 -13.87 25.01
CA LEU A 158 -2.72 -13.03 23.92
C LEU A 158 -2.28 -11.63 24.39
N ALA A 159 -2.94 -11.06 25.41
CA ALA A 159 -2.56 -9.77 25.98
C ALA A 159 -1.20 -9.78 26.70
N GLU A 160 -0.68 -10.96 27.04
CA GLU A 160 0.61 -11.12 27.72
C GLU A 160 1.76 -11.39 26.75
N LEU A 161 1.45 -11.55 25.46
CA LEU A 161 2.45 -11.83 24.42
C LEU A 161 3.10 -10.55 23.92
N THR A 162 4.32 -10.72 23.44
CA THR A 162 5.13 -9.72 22.76
C THR A 162 5.20 -10.00 21.26
N LEU A 163 5.74 -9.05 20.49
CA LEU A 163 5.99 -9.27 19.06
C LEU A 163 6.94 -10.45 18.81
N ALA A 164 7.88 -10.74 19.72
CA ALA A 164 8.77 -11.90 19.62
C ALA A 164 8.05 -13.26 19.73
N ASP A 165 6.88 -13.30 20.36
CA ASP A 165 6.09 -14.53 20.52
C ASP A 165 5.24 -14.84 19.28
N ALA A 166 5.11 -13.90 18.34
CA ALA A 166 4.34 -14.08 17.12
C ALA A 166 5.08 -14.95 16.10
N PRO A 167 4.36 -15.71 15.24
CA PRO A 167 4.99 -16.50 14.20
C PRO A 167 5.69 -15.57 13.19
N GLU A 168 6.95 -15.86 12.88
CA GLU A 168 7.66 -15.15 11.82
C GLU A 168 6.95 -15.35 10.47
N GLY A 169 6.75 -14.24 9.75
CA GLY A 169 6.10 -14.29 8.45
C GLY A 169 5.54 -12.93 8.01
N PRO A 170 4.92 -12.90 6.82
CA PRO A 170 4.48 -11.66 6.18
C PRO A 170 3.45 -10.88 7.02
N ASP A 171 2.57 -11.57 7.75
CA ASP A 171 1.58 -10.91 8.61
C ASP A 171 2.22 -10.15 9.77
N LEU A 172 3.27 -10.71 10.39
CA LEU A 172 4.00 -10.06 11.47
C LEU A 172 4.82 -8.87 10.93
N TRP A 173 5.55 -9.05 9.82
CA TRP A 173 6.33 -7.98 9.21
C TRP A 173 5.44 -6.81 8.80
N ARG A 174 4.30 -7.10 8.16
CA ARG A 174 3.32 -6.07 7.79
C ARG A 174 2.81 -5.31 9.01
N LEU A 175 2.47 -6.01 10.10
CA LEU A 175 2.04 -5.39 11.36
C LEU A 175 3.13 -4.46 11.92
N ILE A 176 4.39 -4.90 11.95
CA ILE A 176 5.53 -4.11 12.43
C ILE A 176 5.71 -2.86 11.56
N ASP A 177 5.66 -2.99 10.24
CA ASP A 177 5.80 -1.85 9.32
C ASP A 177 4.68 -0.82 9.52
N ARG A 178 3.42 -1.27 9.74
CA ARG A 178 2.29 -0.36 10.02
C ARG A 178 2.48 0.38 11.33
N ARG A 179 3.05 -0.29 12.34
CA ARG A 179 3.36 0.34 13.62
C ARG A 179 4.48 1.37 13.47
N HIS A 180 5.53 1.04 12.72
CA HIS A 180 6.64 1.96 12.47
C HIS A 180 6.16 3.23 11.75
N GLU A 181 5.25 3.13 10.77
CA GLU A 181 4.68 4.31 10.10
C GLU A 181 3.79 5.19 10.97
N LEU A 182 3.37 4.70 12.15
CA LEU A 182 2.60 5.45 13.15
C LEU A 182 3.43 5.79 14.40
N ASP A 183 4.73 5.56 14.38
CA ASP A 183 5.61 5.69 15.55
C ASP A 183 5.12 4.88 16.78
N LEU A 184 4.46 3.74 16.54
CA LEU A 184 3.96 2.83 17.59
C LEU A 184 5.05 1.84 18.04
N PRO A 185 4.97 1.31 19.29
CA PRO A 185 5.89 0.30 19.79
C PRO A 185 5.96 -0.94 18.89
N CYS A 186 7.16 -1.23 18.36
CA CYS A 186 7.38 -2.27 17.35
C CYS A 186 8.67 -3.09 17.56
N ARG A 187 9.26 -3.07 18.75
CA ARG A 187 10.40 -3.92 19.13
C ARG A 187 9.92 -5.30 19.51
N ASP A 188 10.80 -6.29 19.41
CA ASP A 188 10.54 -7.68 19.83
C ASP A 188 9.92 -7.80 21.22
N SER A 189 10.37 -6.96 22.17
CA SER A 189 9.88 -6.92 23.56
C SER A 189 8.56 -6.18 23.77
N ASP A 190 8.06 -5.47 22.75
CA ASP A 190 6.85 -4.67 22.87
C ASP A 190 5.60 -5.55 22.76
N ALA A 191 4.49 -5.11 23.35
CA ALA A 191 3.26 -5.87 23.40
C ALA A 191 2.74 -6.24 22.00
N LEU A 192 2.30 -7.49 21.83
CA LEU A 192 1.71 -7.97 20.58
C LEU A 192 0.42 -7.23 20.23
N ILE A 193 -0.34 -6.79 21.23
CA ILE A 193 -1.63 -6.13 21.04
C ILE A 193 -1.55 -4.75 21.69
N VAL A 194 -1.64 -3.71 20.87
CA VAL A 194 -1.65 -2.31 21.29
C VAL A 194 -2.89 -1.62 20.74
N ASP A 195 -3.39 -0.61 21.45
CA ASP A 195 -4.35 0.33 20.86
C ASP A 195 -3.62 1.20 19.83
N PRO A 196 -4.00 1.17 18.54
CA PRO A 196 -3.31 1.95 17.52
C PRO A 196 -3.53 3.47 17.64
N ALA A 197 -4.47 3.93 18.47
CA ALA A 197 -4.64 5.35 18.76
C ALA A 197 -3.66 5.86 19.81
N THR A 198 -3.27 5.03 20.80
CA THR A 198 -2.44 5.46 21.93
C THR A 198 -1.06 4.80 21.98
N GLY A 199 -0.89 3.65 21.32
CA GLY A 199 0.30 2.80 21.42
C GLY A 199 0.39 1.98 22.72
N GLU A 200 -0.59 2.10 23.61
CA GLU A 200 -0.60 1.37 24.89
C GLU A 200 -1.00 -0.09 24.68
N ALA A 201 -0.41 -0.97 25.48
CA ALA A 201 -0.79 -2.38 25.50
C ALA A 201 -2.26 -2.56 25.89
N VAL A 202 -2.97 -3.42 25.18
CA VAL A 202 -4.38 -3.69 25.46
C VAL A 202 -4.50 -4.53 26.73
N ALA A 203 -5.25 -4.01 27.71
CA ALA A 203 -5.47 -4.70 28.97
C ALA A 203 -6.31 -6.00 28.80
N PRO A 204 -6.11 -7.02 29.66
CA PRO A 204 -6.82 -8.31 29.53
C PRO A 204 -8.35 -8.21 29.54
N ASP A 205 -8.93 -7.23 30.25
CA ASP A 205 -10.37 -6.98 30.31
C ASP A 205 -10.93 -6.34 29.03
N ALA A 206 -10.12 -5.56 28.31
CA ALA A 206 -10.47 -4.97 27.02
C ALA A 206 -10.19 -5.89 25.82
N LEU A 207 -9.38 -6.94 26.01
CA LEU A 207 -8.86 -7.82 24.95
C LEU A 207 -9.94 -8.37 24.02
N ARG A 208 -11.04 -8.90 24.58
CA ARG A 208 -12.12 -9.49 23.78
C ARG A 208 -12.76 -8.47 22.85
N THR A 209 -13.01 -7.26 23.35
CA THR A 209 -13.60 -6.17 22.57
C THR A 209 -12.65 -5.72 21.47
N HIS A 210 -11.36 -5.56 21.81
CA HIS A 210 -10.33 -5.17 20.86
C HIS A 210 -10.17 -6.18 19.73
N LEU A 211 -10.08 -7.48 20.04
CA LEU A 211 -10.01 -8.54 19.02
C LEU A 211 -11.29 -8.63 18.17
N GLY A 212 -12.45 -8.33 18.75
CA GLY A 212 -13.71 -8.20 18.00
C GLY A 212 -13.65 -7.10 16.94
N LEU A 213 -13.13 -5.92 17.32
CA LEU A 213 -12.94 -4.80 16.41
C LEU A 213 -11.88 -5.12 15.34
N ALA A 214 -10.73 -5.66 15.74
CA ALA A 214 -9.66 -6.10 14.84
C ALA A 214 -10.16 -7.05 13.77
N ARG A 215 -10.93 -8.08 14.17
CA ARG A 215 -11.56 -9.03 13.26
C ARG A 215 -12.54 -8.35 12.30
N ALA A 216 -13.40 -7.47 12.81
CA ALA A 216 -14.38 -6.76 11.98
C ALA A 216 -13.69 -5.89 10.92
N THR A 217 -12.65 -5.14 11.32
CA THR A 217 -11.84 -4.32 10.40
C THR A 217 -11.20 -5.18 9.31
N ARG A 218 -10.51 -6.27 9.67
CA ARG A 218 -9.89 -7.18 8.69
C ARG A 218 -10.91 -7.77 7.70
N VAL A 219 -12.06 -8.24 8.19
CA VAL A 219 -13.13 -8.78 7.32
C VAL A 219 -13.62 -7.72 6.34
N SER A 220 -13.84 -6.48 6.80
CA SER A 220 -14.27 -5.38 5.95
C SER A 220 -13.25 -5.08 4.86
N GLN A 221 -11.96 -5.02 5.21
CA GLN A 221 -10.89 -4.77 4.24
C GLN A 221 -10.81 -5.88 3.19
N GLU A 222 -10.79 -7.15 3.60
CA GLU A 222 -10.73 -8.27 2.65
C GLU A 222 -11.94 -8.31 1.70
N ALA A 223 -13.13 -8.03 2.21
CA ALA A 223 -14.33 -7.92 1.39
C ALA A 223 -14.21 -6.78 0.37
N ASN A 224 -13.77 -5.60 0.81
CA ASN A 224 -13.58 -4.44 -0.06
C ASN A 224 -12.49 -4.69 -1.11
N SER A 225 -11.40 -5.38 -0.76
CA SER A 225 -10.35 -5.77 -1.71
C SER A 225 -10.88 -6.72 -2.78
N GLY A 226 -11.71 -7.70 -2.40
CA GLY A 226 -12.35 -8.61 -3.33
C GLY A 226 -13.30 -7.88 -4.30
N VAL A 227 -14.11 -6.95 -3.78
CA VAL A 227 -15.01 -6.11 -4.58
C VAL A 227 -14.22 -5.22 -5.54
N CYS A 228 -13.16 -4.55 -5.07
CA CYS A 228 -12.32 -3.68 -5.89
C CYS A 228 -11.69 -4.44 -7.06
N ARG A 229 -11.13 -5.62 -6.82
CA ARG A 229 -10.57 -6.47 -7.89
C ARG A 229 -11.64 -6.90 -8.90
N GLY A 230 -12.84 -7.30 -8.42
CA GLY A 230 -13.95 -7.67 -9.29
C GLY A 230 -14.45 -6.52 -10.17
N MET A 231 -14.60 -5.32 -9.58
CA MET A 231 -15.00 -4.12 -10.30
C MET A 231 -13.95 -3.67 -11.33
N LEU A 232 -12.66 -3.75 -10.97
CA LEU A 232 -11.57 -3.45 -11.89
C LEU A 232 -11.57 -4.38 -13.10
N ALA A 233 -11.68 -5.70 -12.88
CA ALA A 233 -11.74 -6.68 -13.95
C ALA A 233 -12.97 -6.49 -14.87
N ALA A 234 -14.12 -6.14 -14.30
CA ALA A 234 -15.33 -5.82 -15.07
C ALA A 234 -15.17 -4.53 -15.89
N ARG A 235 -14.44 -3.55 -15.34
CA ARG A 235 -14.18 -2.26 -16.00
C ARG A 235 -13.13 -2.37 -17.11
N TYR A 236 -12.15 -3.24 -16.93
CA TYR A 236 -11.01 -3.42 -17.84
C TYR A 236 -10.80 -4.92 -18.18
N PRO A 237 -11.62 -5.48 -19.09
CA PRO A 237 -11.56 -6.90 -19.43
C PRO A 237 -10.27 -7.30 -20.18
N ASP A 238 -9.64 -6.36 -20.88
CA ASP A 238 -8.46 -6.65 -21.72
C ASP A 238 -7.13 -6.63 -20.94
N SER A 239 -7.10 -6.06 -19.73
CA SER A 239 -5.87 -5.95 -18.92
C SER A 239 -5.46 -7.25 -18.20
N THR A 240 -6.30 -8.28 -18.20
CA THR A 240 -5.93 -9.60 -17.67
C THR A 240 -5.17 -10.49 -18.67
N GLY A 241 -4.89 -9.97 -19.88
CA GLY A 241 -4.33 -10.74 -21.01
C GLY A 241 -2.83 -10.59 -21.28
N GLU A 242 -2.12 -9.64 -20.67
CA GLU A 242 -0.72 -9.32 -21.04
C GLU A 242 0.30 -9.55 -19.91
N ASN A 243 0.08 -10.55 -19.04
CA ASN A 243 1.19 -11.18 -18.31
C ASN A 243 1.70 -12.37 -19.14
N HIS A 244 2.59 -12.10 -20.10
CA HIS A 244 3.38 -13.15 -20.73
C HIS A 244 4.85 -12.74 -20.90
N HIS A 245 5.68 -13.47 -20.13
CA HIS A 245 7.11 -13.77 -20.28
C HIS A 245 8.14 -12.75 -19.81
#